data_AF-A0A1B2YXK0-F1
#
_entry.id   AF-A0A1B2YXK0-F1
#
_cell.length_a   1.000
_cell.length_b   1.000
_cell.length_c   1.000
_cell.angle_alpha   90.00
_cell.angle_beta   90.00
_cell.angle_gamma   90.00
#
_symmetry.space_group_name_H-M   'P 1'
#
loop_
_entity.id
_entity.type
_entity.pdbx_description
1 polymer ?
#
loop_
_entity_poly.entity_id
_entity_poly.type
_entity_poly.pdbx_seq_one_letter_code
_entity_poly.pdbx_strand_id
1 'polypeptide(L)'
;MLITGIANSDHLVSFLKSKSLNFEHLKYSNHHNFGLSDTKKIKQKRQSQIVLTTEKDFGRLEPFFNSNELFYLPIEMRFFTKTKEDEFILFLEKNIRIV
;
A
#
# COMPACT_ATOMS: atom_id res chain seq x y z
N MET A 1 8.07 -5.53 9.82
CA MET A 1 8.36 -4.08 9.69
C MET A 1 7.33 -3.43 8.76
N LEU A 2 7.01 -2.14 8.95
CA LEU A 2 6.13 -1.34 8.08
C LEU A 2 6.94 -0.26 7.34
N ILE A 3 6.74 -0.11 6.03
CA ILE A 3 7.27 1.00 5.22
C ILE A 3 6.11 1.77 4.59
N THR A 4 6.20 3.10 4.55
CA THR A 4 5.26 3.94 3.81
C THR A 4 5.97 5.14 3.19
N GLY A 5 5.68 5.44 1.92
CA GLY A 5 6.07 6.62 1.15
C GLY A 5 4.85 7.39 0.62
N ILE A 6 3.76 7.41 1.41
CA ILE A 6 2.50 8.12 1.15
C ILE A 6 2.36 9.34 2.07
N ALA A 7 1.53 10.30 1.65
CA ALA A 7 1.32 11.56 2.37
C ALA A 7 0.89 11.38 3.83
N ASN A 8 -0.08 10.50 4.08
CA ASN A 8 -0.58 10.22 5.42
C ASN A 8 -0.73 8.71 5.64
N SER A 9 0.09 8.16 6.53
CA SER A 9 0.11 6.74 6.92
C SER A 9 -0.65 6.44 8.21
N ASP A 10 -1.22 7.47 8.87
CA ASP A 10 -1.63 7.38 10.27
C ASP A 10 -2.84 6.44 10.45
N HIS A 11 -3.76 6.41 9.47
CA HIS A 11 -4.88 5.46 9.46
C HIS A 11 -4.38 4.01 9.36
N LEU A 12 -3.41 3.73 8.50
CA LEU A 12 -2.82 2.40 8.35
C LEU A 12 -2.10 1.97 9.64
N VAL A 13 -1.29 2.86 10.22
CA VAL A 13 -0.60 2.60 11.48
C VAL A 13 -1.59 2.29 12.60
N SER A 14 -2.66 3.08 12.71
CA SER A 14 -3.70 2.91 13.72
C SER A 14 -4.45 1.59 13.54
N PHE A 15 -4.79 1.25 12.29
CA PHE A 15 -5.42 -0.03 11.95
C PHE A 15 -4.53 -1.22 12.37
N LEU A 16 -3.25 -1.23 11.99
CA LEU A 16 -2.34 -2.33 12.33
C LEU A 16 -2.11 -2.45 13.84
N LYS A 17 -1.98 -1.32 14.55
CA LYS A 17 -1.90 -1.31 16.02
C LYS A 17 -3.18 -1.84 16.68
N SER A 18 -4.36 -1.52 16.14
CA SER A 18 -5.63 -2.07 16.65
C SER A 18 -5.77 -3.58 16.47
N LYS A 19 -4.96 -4.18 15.60
CA LYS A 19 -4.82 -5.64 15.44
C LYS A 19 -3.73 -6.24 16.33
N SER A 20 -3.24 -5.48 17.31
CA SER A 20 -2.17 -5.88 18.24
C SER A 20 -0.85 -6.25 17.54
N LEU A 21 -0.61 -5.71 16.35
CA LEU A 21 0.66 -5.92 15.64
C LEU A 21 1.72 -4.97 16.19
N ASN A 22 2.87 -5.54 16.55
CA ASN A 22 4.06 -4.77 16.88
C ASN A 22 4.97 -4.68 15.66
N PHE A 23 5.35 -3.46 15.29
CA PHE A 23 6.20 -3.23 14.13
C PHE A 23 6.99 -1.93 14.28
N GLU A 24 8.21 -1.94 13.77
CA GLU A 24 8.90 -0.70 13.47
C GLU A 24 8.34 -0.09 12.17
N HIS A 25 8.12 1.21 12.17
CA HIS A 25 7.60 1.96 11.03
C HIS A 25 8.65 2.91 10.46
N LEU A 26 9.04 2.67 9.20
CA LEU A 26 9.88 3.58 8.43
C LEU A 26 9.01 4.44 7.52
N LYS A 27 8.81 5.70 7.90
CA LYS A 27 8.04 6.69 7.14
C LYS A 27 8.97 7.50 6.24
N TYR A 28 8.68 7.51 4.94
CA TYR A 28 9.35 8.31 3.91
C TYR A 28 8.42 9.41 3.42
N SER A 29 8.98 10.38 2.69
CA SER A 29 8.19 11.46 2.06
C SER A 29 7.20 10.90 1.03
N ASN A 30 6.12 11.66 0.78
CA ASN A 30 5.15 11.28 -0.24
C ASN A 30 5.84 11.19 -1.62
N HIS A 31 5.57 10.11 -2.36
CA HIS A 31 6.23 9.82 -3.64
C HIS A 31 7.74 9.59 -3.54
N HIS A 32 8.25 9.15 -2.39
CA HIS A 32 9.66 8.78 -2.26
C HIS A 32 10.08 7.77 -3.34
N ASN A 33 11.18 8.06 -4.02
CA ASN A 33 11.76 7.17 -5.01
C ASN A 33 12.80 6.28 -4.33
N PHE A 34 12.45 5.02 -4.09
CA PHE A 34 13.32 4.08 -3.39
C PHE A 34 14.54 3.72 -4.25
N GLY A 35 15.72 4.08 -3.77
CA GLY A 35 16.99 3.73 -4.42
C GLY A 35 17.68 2.53 -3.80
N LEU A 36 18.81 2.12 -4.40
CA LEU A 36 19.67 1.04 -3.87
C LEU A 36 20.18 1.31 -2.44
N SER A 37 20.48 2.58 -2.13
CA SER A 37 20.94 2.99 -0.81
C SER A 37 19.84 2.81 0.25
N ASP A 38 18.60 3.19 -0.07
CA ASP A 38 17.45 3.02 0.81
C ASP A 38 17.16 1.54 1.03
N THR A 39 17.05 0.77 -0.05
CA THR A 39 16.68 -0.64 0.04
C THR A 39 17.76 -1.44 0.77
N LYS A 40 19.04 -1.14 0.59
CA LYS A 40 20.13 -1.74 1.38
C LYS A 40 19.95 -1.49 2.88
N LYS A 41 19.68 -0.26 3.29
CA LYS A 41 19.41 0.08 4.71
C LYS A 41 18.19 -0.67 5.23
N ILE A 42 17.13 -0.74 4.42
CA ILE A 42 15.90 -1.46 4.76
C ILE A 42 16.19 -2.96 4.94
N LYS A 43 16.96 -3.60 4.05
CA LYS A 43 17.32 -5.03 4.17
C LYS A 43 18.13 -5.30 5.43
N GLN A 44 19.09 -4.43 5.75
CA GLN A 44 19.89 -4.55 6.96
C GLN A 44 19.03 -4.41 8.23
N LYS A 45 18.11 -3.45 8.22
CA LYS A 45 17.27 -3.12 9.36
C LYS A 45 16.18 -4.16 9.64
N ARG A 46 15.52 -4.67 8.59
CA ARG A 46 14.47 -5.69 8.75
C ARG A 46 15.01 -7.05 9.18
N GLN A 47 16.30 -7.32 8.92
CA GLN A 47 16.91 -8.64 9.08
C GLN A 47 16.10 -9.70 8.30
N SER A 48 15.46 -10.65 9.00
CA SER A 48 14.59 -11.69 8.43
C SER A 48 13.10 -11.38 8.51
N GLN A 49 12.71 -10.20 9.03
CA GLN A 49 11.31 -9.81 9.10
C GLN A 49 10.76 -9.47 7.72
N ILE A 50 9.50 -9.85 7.49
CA ILE A 50 8.74 -9.39 6.33
C ILE A 50 8.52 -7.87 6.37
N VAL A 51 8.40 -7.29 5.20
CA VAL A 51 8.03 -5.89 4.99
C VAL A 51 6.58 -5.82 4.58
N LEU A 52 5.78 -5.09 5.35
CA LEU A 52 4.45 -4.66 4.96
C LEU A 52 4.51 -3.22 4.43
N THR A 53 3.77 -2.93 3.37
CA THR A 53 3.68 -1.59 2.79
C THR A 53 2.28 -1.32 2.21
N THR A 54 2.10 -0.18 1.54
CA THR A 54 0.90 0.11 0.74
C THR A 54 1.05 -0.43 -0.68
N GLU A 55 -0.04 -0.70 -1.40
CA GLU A 55 0.02 -1.13 -2.80
C GLU A 55 0.79 -0.13 -3.68
N LYS A 56 0.61 1.18 -3.44
CA LYS A 56 1.33 2.24 -4.16
C LYS A 56 2.85 2.17 -3.98
N ASP A 57 3.30 1.91 -2.76
CA ASP A 57 4.73 1.81 -2.46
C ASP A 57 5.29 0.42 -2.79
N PHE A 58 4.45 -0.62 -2.81
CA PHE A 58 4.82 -1.96 -3.26
C PHE A 58 5.38 -1.91 -4.67
N GLY A 59 4.69 -1.29 -5.63
CA GLY A 59 5.16 -1.20 -7.01
C GLY A 59 6.52 -0.49 -7.17
N ARG A 60 6.94 0.32 -6.19
CA ARG A 60 8.26 0.98 -6.18
C ARG A 60 9.34 0.15 -5.49
N LEU A 61 8.94 -0.69 -4.53
CA LEU A 61 9.83 -1.52 -3.72
C LEU A 61 10.06 -2.89 -4.35
N GLU A 62 9.06 -3.46 -5.03
CA GLU A 62 9.05 -4.82 -5.59
C GLU A 62 10.34 -5.18 -6.35
N PRO A 63 10.92 -4.31 -7.22
CA PRO A 63 12.17 -4.65 -7.93
C PRO A 63 13.37 -4.95 -7.01
N PHE A 64 13.31 -4.58 -5.74
CA PHE A 64 14.39 -4.74 -4.78
C PHE A 64 14.18 -5.87 -3.78
N PHE A 65 13.04 -6.57 -3.79
CA PHE A 65 12.69 -7.58 -2.79
C PHE A 65 12.30 -8.90 -3.45
N ASN A 66 12.54 -10.02 -2.76
CA ASN A 66 12.00 -11.31 -3.19
C ASN A 66 10.51 -11.40 -2.84
N SER A 67 9.76 -12.26 -3.53
CA SER A 67 8.31 -12.40 -3.37
C SER A 67 7.84 -12.81 -1.97
N ASN A 68 8.74 -13.40 -1.16
CA ASN A 68 8.47 -13.78 0.23
C ASN A 68 8.91 -12.72 1.26
N GLU A 69 9.45 -11.58 0.83
CA GLU A 69 9.98 -10.54 1.72
C GLU A 69 9.11 -9.29 1.79
N LEU A 70 8.31 -9.02 0.75
CA LEU A 70 7.54 -7.81 0.60
C LEU A 70 6.06 -8.13 0.37
N PHE A 71 5.20 -7.50 1.16
CA PHE A 71 3.76 -7.65 1.11
C PHE A 71 3.11 -6.27 1.20
N TYR A 72 1.88 -6.16 0.70
CA TYR A 72 1.07 -4.96 0.87
C TYR A 72 -0.28 -5.31 1.47
N LEU A 73 -0.89 -4.34 2.15
CA LEU A 73 -2.27 -4.45 2.59
C LEU A 73 -3.18 -3.87 1.49
N PRO A 74 -3.97 -4.69 0.78
CA PRO A 74 -4.89 -4.20 -0.23
C PRO A 74 -5.99 -3.34 0.42
N ILE A 75 -6.46 -2.34 -0.34
CA ILE A 75 -7.59 -1.51 0.05
C ILE A 75 -8.65 -1.68 -1.02
N GLU A 76 -9.86 -2.01 -0.58
CA GLU A 76 -11.01 -2.11 -1.46
C GLU A 76 -11.94 -0.92 -1.26
N MET A 77 -12.48 -0.42 -2.36
CA MET A 77 -13.56 0.57 -2.33
C MET A 77 -14.87 -0.14 -2.61
N ARG A 78 -15.89 0.19 -1.83
CA ARG A 78 -17.25 -0.30 -2.05
C ARG A 78 -18.24 0.85 -2.08
N PHE A 79 -19.24 0.73 -2.94
CA PHE A 79 -20.41 1.59 -2.86
C PHE A 79 -21.19 1.30 -1.57
N PHE A 80 -21.86 2.31 -1.03
CA PHE A 80 -22.68 2.15 0.17
C PHE A 80 -23.87 1.22 -0.07
N THR A 81 -24.40 1.19 -1.30
CA THR A 81 -25.51 0.33 -1.71
C THR A 81 -25.27 -0.21 -3.12
N LYS A 82 -25.88 -1.37 -3.41
CA LYS A 82 -25.87 -1.97 -4.75
C LYS A 82 -26.49 -1.04 -5.80
N THR A 83 -27.60 -0.36 -5.46
CA THR A 83 -28.23 0.62 -6.34
C THR A 83 -27.29 1.76 -6.76
N LYS A 84 -26.45 2.27 -5.85
CA LYS A 84 -25.48 3.33 -6.17
C LYS A 84 -24.37 2.86 -7.11
N GLU A 85 -23.94 1.61 -6.96
CA GLU A 85 -23.02 0.97 -7.89
C GLU A 85 -23.65 0.84 -9.28
N ASP A 86 -24.89 0.33 -9.35
CA ASP A 86 -25.60 0.12 -10.63
C ASP A 86 -25.87 1.46 -11.34
N GLU A 87 -26.26 2.51 -10.60
CA GLU A 87 -26.39 3.88 -11.12
C GLU A 87 -25.07 4.40 -11.71
N PHE A 88 -23.95 4.14 -11.04
CA PHE A 88 -22.63 4.55 -11.51
C PHE A 88 -22.23 3.79 -12.78
N ILE A 89 -22.47 2.47 -12.84
CA ILE A 89 -22.19 1.65 -14.03
C ILE A 89 -23.03 2.13 -15.22
N LEU A 90 -24.33 2.32 -15.04
CA LEU A 90 -25.21 2.85 -16.10
C LEU A 90 -24.76 4.23 -16.59
N PHE A 91 -24.28 5.08 -15.67
CA PHE A 91 -23.70 6.38 -16.03
C PHE A 91 -22.45 6.21 -16.90
N LEU A 92 -21.54 5.29 -16.57
CA LEU A 92 -20.34 5.04 -17.36
C LEU A 92 -20.70 4.51 -18.75
N GLU A 93 -21.57 3.50 -18.86
CA GLU A 93 -21.98 2.90 -20.13
C GLU A 93 -22.61 3.92 -21.09
N LYS A 94 -23.38 4.88 -20.55
CA LYS A 94 -24.03 5.92 -21.36
C LYS A 94 -23.05 6.98 -21.86
N ASN A 95 -22.02 7.31 -21.09
CA ASN A 95 -21.18 8.49 -21.32
C ASN A 95 -19.75 8.16 -21.78
N ILE A 96 -19.30 6.93 -21.59
CA ILE A 96 -18.02 6.43 -22.04
C ILE A 96 -18.29 5.38 -23.10
N ARG A 97 -17.82 5.61 -24.34
CA ARG A 97 -17.76 4.54 -25.33
C ARG A 97 -16.76 3.50 -24.84
N ILE A 98 -17.26 2.40 -24.29
CA ILE A 98 -16.46 1.19 -24.13
C ILE A 98 -16.27 0.65 -25.55
N VAL A 99 -15.08 0.84 -26.10
CA VAL A 99 -14.63 0.18 -27.34
C VAL A 99 -14.22 -1.25 -26.99
#